data_AF-A0A016W1D3-F1
#
_entry.id   AF-A0A016W1D3-F1
#
_cell.length_a   1.000
_cell.length_b   1.000
_cell.length_c   1.000
_cell.angle_alpha   90.00
_cell.angle_beta   90.00
_cell.angle_gamma   90.00
#
_symmetry.space_group_name_H-M   'P 1'
#
loop_
_entity.id
_entity.type
_entity.pdbx_description
1 polymer ?
#
loop_
_entity_poly.entity_id
_entity_poly.type
_entity_poly.pdbx_seq_one_letter_code
_entity_poly.pdbx_strand_id
1 'polypeptide(L)'
;MSSLYPDESYCTSDIGRLLFQPKNEWAVTGKVIDATDVRQITGTHTDYLIEIKCVPRNNIELDDRFFTITSRFRELNRLHGNLSKLHKQLYLRGAFPHFAAPRLLGSCEPSVVAERRRCIDEFLAFVLDSEVLRKARVLQEWVERAILPLPRTGEKTCEIVREGEETGYE
;
A
#
# COMPACT_ATOMS: atom_id res chain seq x y z
N MET A 1 -11.34 13.12 -17.38
CA MET A 1 -10.34 12.02 -17.30
C MET A 1 -11.00 10.83 -16.64
N SER A 2 -10.73 9.60 -17.11
CA SER A 2 -11.29 8.37 -16.52
C SER A 2 -10.83 8.20 -15.07
N SER A 3 -11.70 7.63 -14.22
CA SER A 3 -11.39 7.27 -12.83
C SER A 3 -10.55 5.99 -12.71
N LEU A 4 -10.45 5.22 -13.80
CA LEU A 4 -9.63 4.01 -13.93
C LEU A 4 -8.49 4.25 -14.92
N TYR A 5 -7.33 3.67 -14.66
CA TYR A 5 -6.26 3.55 -15.65
C TYR A 5 -6.72 2.64 -16.80
N PRO A 6 -6.59 3.08 -18.07
CA PRO A 6 -6.99 2.28 -19.23
C PRO A 6 -6.17 1.00 -19.38
N ASP A 7 -4.87 1.09 -19.13
CA ASP A 7 -3.88 0.03 -19.30
C ASP A 7 -2.67 0.25 -18.39
N GLU A 8 -1.75 -0.73 -18.36
CA GLU A 8 -0.57 -0.75 -17.50
C GLU A 8 0.42 0.38 -17.79
N SER A 9 0.42 0.98 -19.00
CA SER A 9 1.38 2.04 -19.36
C SER A 9 1.23 3.31 -18.51
N TYR A 10 0.08 3.47 -17.85
CA TYR A 10 -0.19 4.57 -16.92
C TYR A 10 0.41 4.35 -15.53
N CYS A 11 0.87 3.13 -15.20
CA CYS A 11 1.53 2.82 -13.93
C CYS A 11 2.98 3.31 -13.95
N THR A 12 3.29 4.28 -13.09
CA THR A 12 4.63 4.89 -12.99
C THR A 12 5.53 4.21 -11.94
N SER A 13 4.97 3.33 -11.10
CA SER A 13 5.67 2.62 -10.03
C SER A 13 5.57 1.11 -10.18
N ASP A 14 6.55 0.39 -9.63
CA ASP A 14 6.58 -1.08 -9.67
C ASP A 14 5.39 -1.70 -8.93
N ILE A 15 5.03 -1.16 -7.76
CA ILE A 15 3.81 -1.58 -7.06
C ILE A 15 2.57 -1.33 -7.92
N GLY A 16 2.49 -0.19 -8.61
CA GLY A 16 1.37 0.14 -9.49
C GLY A 16 1.16 -0.92 -10.58
N ARG A 17 2.26 -1.36 -11.22
CA ARG A 17 2.25 -2.44 -12.21
C ARG A 17 1.78 -3.76 -11.60
N LEU A 18 2.28 -4.14 -10.42
CA LEU A 18 1.83 -5.35 -9.70
C LEU A 18 0.34 -5.29 -9.34
N LEU A 19 -0.17 -4.13 -8.94
CA LEU A 19 -1.60 -3.94 -8.71
C LEU A 19 -2.42 -4.09 -9.98
N PHE A 20 -1.86 -3.76 -11.15
CA PHE A 20 -2.52 -3.90 -12.43
C PHE A 20 -2.65 -5.37 -12.88
N GLN A 21 -1.73 -6.23 -12.41
CA GLN A 21 -1.71 -7.65 -12.77
C GLN A 21 -2.94 -8.43 -12.24
N PRO A 22 -3.41 -9.45 -12.96
CA PRO A 22 -4.50 -10.31 -12.52
C PRO A 22 -4.29 -10.93 -11.13
N LYS A 23 -5.36 -11.11 -10.35
CA LYS A 23 -5.27 -11.60 -8.96
C LYS A 23 -4.85 -13.08 -8.85
N ASN A 24 -4.99 -13.83 -9.95
CA ASN A 24 -4.49 -15.19 -10.09
C ASN A 24 -2.98 -15.24 -10.39
N GLU A 25 -2.36 -14.12 -10.75
CA GLU A 25 -0.91 -13.99 -10.90
C GLU A 25 -0.29 -13.45 -9.61
N TRP A 26 -0.86 -12.37 -9.07
CA TRP A 26 -0.39 -11.71 -7.85
C TRP A 26 -1.50 -11.55 -6.82
N ALA A 27 -1.33 -12.16 -5.65
CA ALA A 27 -2.14 -11.89 -4.48
C ALA A 27 -1.60 -10.64 -3.79
N VAL A 28 -2.45 -9.66 -3.50
CA VAL A 28 -2.02 -8.42 -2.85
C VAL A 28 -2.78 -8.21 -1.55
N THR A 29 -2.04 -7.93 -0.48
CA THR A 29 -2.59 -7.62 0.84
C THR A 29 -1.96 -6.36 1.40
N GLY A 30 -2.72 -5.59 2.18
CA GLY A 30 -2.24 -4.38 2.85
C GLY A 30 -2.58 -4.41 4.33
N LYS A 31 -1.64 -4.07 5.20
CA LYS A 31 -1.85 -4.00 6.65
C LYS A 31 -1.10 -2.84 7.29
N VAL A 32 -1.69 -2.23 8.31
CA VAL A 32 -0.96 -1.31 9.18
C VAL A 32 -0.01 -2.13 10.06
N ILE A 33 1.29 -1.88 9.92
CA ILE A 33 2.32 -2.51 10.75
C ILE A 33 2.71 -1.63 11.93
N ASP A 34 2.70 -0.31 11.78
CA ASP A 34 3.03 0.63 12.86
C ASP A 34 2.17 1.90 12.82
N ALA A 35 2.05 2.58 13.96
CA ALA A 35 1.34 3.85 14.08
C ALA A 35 2.09 4.77 15.05
N THR A 36 2.55 5.92 14.55
CA THR A 36 3.43 6.83 15.28
C THR A 36 2.81 8.21 15.37
N ASP A 37 2.73 8.75 16.58
CA ASP A 37 2.30 10.12 16.79
C ASP A 37 3.42 11.10 16.45
N VAL A 38 3.19 11.91 15.43
CA VAL A 38 4.08 12.96 14.95
C VAL A 38 3.64 14.30 15.52
N ARG A 39 4.52 14.92 16.31
CA ARG A 39 4.32 16.24 16.90
C ARG A 39 5.03 17.29 16.05
N GLN A 40 4.27 18.27 15.58
CA GLN A 40 4.76 19.43 14.86
C GLN A 40 4.29 20.71 15.55
N ILE A 41 4.93 21.84 15.21
CA ILE A 41 4.55 23.16 15.72
C ILE A 41 3.05 23.45 15.45
N THR A 42 2.52 22.93 14.34
CA THR A 42 1.15 23.14 13.88
C THR A 42 0.14 22.14 14.44
N GLY A 43 0.56 21.18 15.26
CA GLY A 43 -0.32 20.18 15.88
C GLY A 43 0.28 18.79 15.93
N THR A 44 -0.53 17.84 16.45
CA THR A 44 -0.17 16.42 16.51
C THR A 44 -1.06 15.62 15.57
N HIS A 45 -0.47 14.65 14.87
CA HIS A 45 -1.20 13.68 14.06
C HIS A 45 -0.56 12.31 14.18
N THR A 46 -1.31 11.27 13.83
CA THR A 46 -0.80 9.90 13.78
C THR A 46 -0.50 9.52 12.32
N ASP A 47 0.73 9.09 12.09
CA ASP A 47 1.17 8.47 10.84
C ASP A 47 1.00 6.95 10.95
N TYR A 48 0.41 6.35 9.92
CA TYR A 48 0.21 4.91 9.81
C TYR A 48 1.22 4.36 8.81
N LEU A 49 2.09 3.47 9.27
CA LEU A 49 3.00 2.73 8.41
C LEU A 49 2.27 1.49 7.91
N ILE A 50 2.04 1.43 6.60
CA ILE A 50 1.28 0.39 5.93
C ILE A 50 2.26 -0.45 5.12
N GLU A 51 2.24 -1.77 5.31
CA GLU A 51 2.93 -2.72 4.45
C GLU A 51 1.95 -3.25 3.39
N ILE A 52 2.36 -3.20 2.13
CA ILE A 52 1.69 -3.88 1.02
C ILE A 52 2.57 -5.05 0.61
N LYS A 53 2.00 -6.26 0.72
CA LYS A 53 2.64 -7.51 0.33
C LYS A 53 2.00 -8.02 -0.96
N CYS A 54 2.82 -8.26 -1.97
CA CYS A 54 2.46 -8.87 -3.25
C CYS A 54 3.11 -10.27 -3.33
N VAL A 55 2.29 -11.32 -3.39
CA VAL A 55 2.71 -12.73 -3.44
C VAL A 55 2.41 -13.31 -4.81
N PRO A 56 3.38 -13.87 -5.55
CA PRO A 56 3.12 -14.55 -6.80
C PRO A 56 2.37 -15.87 -6.54
N ARG A 57 1.35 -16.18 -7.34
CA ARG A 57 0.53 -17.39 -7.15
C ARG A 57 0.93 -18.56 -8.06
N ASN A 58 1.40 -18.27 -9.26
CA ASN A 58 1.64 -19.28 -10.31
C ASN A 58 3.07 -19.24 -10.85
N ASN A 59 4.01 -18.69 -10.08
CA ASN A 59 5.41 -18.62 -10.48
C ASN A 59 6.30 -18.79 -9.26
N ILE A 60 6.96 -19.94 -9.16
CA ILE A 60 7.83 -20.32 -8.04
C ILE A 60 9.20 -19.63 -8.08
N GLU A 61 9.56 -19.00 -9.21
CA GLU A 61 10.83 -18.30 -9.38
C GLU A 61 10.75 -16.83 -8.91
N LEU A 62 9.54 -16.34 -8.66
CA LEU A 62 9.32 -14.98 -8.20
C LEU A 62 9.24 -14.94 -6.67
N ASP A 63 9.97 -14.00 -6.09
CA ASP A 63 9.90 -13.72 -4.66
C ASP A 63 8.69 -12.84 -4.31
N ASP A 64 8.26 -12.97 -3.05
CA ASP A 64 7.33 -12.03 -2.43
C ASP A 64 7.91 -10.61 -2.51
N ARG A 65 7.08 -9.66 -2.97
CA ARG A 65 7.44 -8.24 -3.00
C ARG A 65 6.73 -7.50 -1.90
N PHE A 66 7.48 -6.67 -1.21
CA PHE A 66 6.99 -5.88 -0.09
C PHE A 66 7.19 -4.41 -0.42
N PHE A 67 6.29 -3.58 0.06
CA PHE A 67 6.35 -2.13 -0.08
C PHE A 67 5.81 -1.50 1.20
N THR A 68 6.34 -0.34 1.58
CA THR A 68 5.83 0.42 2.71
C THR A 68 5.35 1.79 2.29
N ILE A 69 4.24 2.23 2.88
CA ILE A 69 3.65 3.56 2.67
C ILE A 69 3.38 4.15 4.05
N THR A 70 3.92 5.33 4.32
CA THR A 70 3.48 6.15 5.45
C THR A 70 2.33 7.04 5.00
N SER A 71 1.18 6.98 5.68
CA SER A 71 0.04 7.83 5.34
C SER A 71 -0.74 8.25 6.58
N ARG A 72 -1.31 9.46 6.51
CA ARG A 72 -2.15 9.99 7.58
C ARG A 72 -3.60 9.55 7.41
N PHE A 73 -4.33 9.49 8.52
CA PHE A 73 -5.75 9.14 8.49
C PHE A 73 -6.58 10.01 7.52
N ARG A 74 -6.28 11.31 7.41
CA ARG A 74 -6.98 12.21 6.49
C ARG A 74 -6.80 11.80 5.02
N GLU A 75 -5.61 11.33 4.64
CA GLU A 75 -5.32 10.89 3.28
C GLU A 75 -6.05 9.58 2.98
N LEU A 76 -6.00 8.63 3.92
CA LEU A 76 -6.70 7.36 3.84
C LEU A 76 -8.22 7.55 3.78
N ASN A 77 -8.77 8.48 4.57
CA ASN A 77 -10.19 8.83 4.53
C ASN A 77 -10.61 9.44 3.19
N ARG A 78 -9.75 10.27 2.58
CA ARG A 78 -10.00 10.81 1.23
C ARG A 78 -9.95 9.70 0.17
N LEU A 79 -8.98 8.79 0.27
CA LEU A 79 -8.86 7.63 -0.61
C LEU A 79 -10.10 6.73 -0.51
N HIS A 80 -10.49 6.36 0.72
CA HIS A 80 -11.70 5.60 1.02
C HIS A 80 -12.93 6.23 0.38
N GLY A 81 -13.17 7.53 0.60
CA GLY A 81 -14.34 8.22 0.06
C GLY A 81 -14.38 8.25 -1.47
N ASN A 82 -13.22 8.39 -2.14
CA ASN A 82 -13.16 8.33 -3.59
C ASN A 82 -13.44 6.91 -4.13
N LEU A 83 -12.82 5.89 -3.52
CA LEU A 83 -13.02 4.50 -3.94
C LEU A 83 -14.42 3.98 -3.63
N SER A 84 -15.04 4.41 -2.54
CA SER A 84 -16.43 4.08 -2.21
C SER A 84 -17.41 4.62 -3.26
N LYS A 85 -17.22 5.88 -3.68
CA LYS A 85 -18.01 6.48 -4.76
C LYS A 85 -17.83 5.71 -6.07
N LEU A 86 -16.58 5.38 -6.41
CA LEU A 86 -16.26 4.62 -7.61
C LEU A 86 -16.87 3.20 -7.58
N HIS A 87 -16.74 2.49 -6.46
CA HIS A 87 -17.34 1.17 -6.25
C HIS A 87 -18.85 1.19 -6.51
N LYS A 88 -19.55 2.21 -5.99
CA LYS A 88 -20.97 2.43 -6.25
C LYS A 88 -21.28 2.76 -7.72
N GLN A 89 -20.51 3.65 -8.34
CA GLN A 89 -20.69 4.04 -9.74
C GLN A 89 -20.51 2.87 -10.72
N LEU A 90 -19.63 1.94 -10.40
CA LEU A 90 -19.34 0.75 -11.19
C LEU A 90 -20.25 -0.44 -10.85
N TYR A 91 -21.20 -0.28 -9.92
CA TYR A 91 -22.13 -1.33 -9.47
C TYR A 91 -21.41 -2.62 -9.03
N LEU A 92 -20.24 -2.47 -8.40
CA LEU A 92 -19.45 -3.61 -7.94
C LEU A 92 -20.18 -4.34 -6.79
N ARG A 93 -20.00 -5.66 -6.74
CA ARG A 93 -20.58 -6.50 -5.68
C ARG A 93 -19.90 -6.26 -4.34
N GLY A 94 -20.57 -6.68 -3.26
CA GLY A 94 -20.08 -6.56 -1.89
C GLY A 94 -20.35 -5.19 -1.27
N ALA A 95 -20.45 -5.15 0.06
CA ALA A 95 -20.56 -3.90 0.80
C ALA A 95 -19.18 -3.26 0.93
N PHE A 96 -19.06 -1.99 0.57
CA PHE A 96 -17.81 -1.26 0.77
C PHE A 96 -17.54 -1.10 2.28
N PRO A 97 -16.33 -1.37 2.79
CA PRO A 97 -16.04 -1.35 4.22
C PRO A 97 -16.37 0.00 4.87
N HIS A 98 -16.86 -0.06 6.11
CA HIS A 98 -17.02 1.14 6.94
C HIS A 98 -15.65 1.75 7.26
N PHE A 99 -15.61 3.06 7.46
CA PHE A 99 -14.39 3.78 7.81
C PHE A 99 -14.68 4.76 8.93
N ALA A 100 -13.78 4.81 9.91
CA ALA A 100 -13.93 5.67 11.07
C ALA A 100 -14.13 7.14 10.66
N ALA A 101 -14.94 7.88 11.42
CA ALA A 101 -15.15 9.29 11.14
C ALA A 101 -13.88 10.11 11.48
N PRO A 102 -13.59 11.20 10.74
CA PRO A 102 -12.59 12.17 11.15
C PRO A 102 -12.89 12.72 12.55
N ARG A 103 -11.87 12.79 13.42
CA ARG A 103 -11.96 13.37 14.77
C ARG A 103 -11.00 14.55 14.89
N LEU A 104 -11.50 15.69 15.36
CA LEU A 104 -10.70 16.90 15.60
C LEU A 104 -10.01 16.87 16.97
N LEU A 105 -10.66 16.29 17.98
CA LEU A 105 -10.15 16.13 19.35
C LEU A 105 -9.90 14.65 19.64
N GLY A 106 -8.83 14.37 20.39
CA GLY A 106 -8.46 12.99 20.78
C GLY A 106 -8.10 12.10 19.60
N SER A 107 -7.58 12.66 18.50
CA SER A 107 -7.31 11.90 17.28
C SER A 107 -6.16 10.89 17.42
N CYS A 108 -5.31 11.06 18.43
CA CYS A 108 -4.20 10.20 18.82
C CYS A 108 -4.53 9.34 20.06
N GLU A 109 -5.77 9.37 20.56
CA GLU A 109 -6.17 8.49 21.66
C GLU A 109 -5.98 7.03 21.23
N PRO A 110 -5.43 6.15 22.09
CA PRO A 110 -5.14 4.77 21.73
C PRO A 110 -6.34 4.00 21.18
N SER A 111 -7.54 4.27 21.72
CA SER A 111 -8.79 3.66 21.24
C SER A 111 -9.15 4.11 19.81
N VAL A 112 -8.88 5.38 19.47
CA VAL A 112 -9.11 5.93 18.13
C VAL A 112 -8.09 5.36 17.14
N VAL A 113 -6.82 5.27 17.54
CA VAL A 113 -5.78 4.67 16.70
C VAL A 113 -6.09 3.20 16.43
N ALA A 114 -6.50 2.44 17.45
CA ALA A 114 -6.87 1.03 17.29
C ALA A 114 -8.08 0.83 16.34
N GLU A 115 -9.14 1.62 16.50
CA GLU A 115 -10.29 1.62 15.60
C GLU A 115 -9.86 1.91 14.15
N ARG A 116 -9.06 2.96 13.95
CA ARG A 116 -8.58 3.35 12.62
C ARG A 116 -7.73 2.28 11.98
N ARG A 117 -6.81 1.65 12.73
CA ARG A 117 -6.00 0.53 12.22
C ARG A 117 -6.88 -0.58 11.67
N ARG A 118 -7.88 -0.99 12.44
CA ARG A 118 -8.84 -2.02 12.02
C ARG A 118 -9.58 -1.63 10.75
N CYS A 119 -10.13 -0.41 10.69
CA CYS A 119 -10.83 0.07 9.50
C CYS A 119 -9.91 0.17 8.28
N ILE A 120 -8.65 0.57 8.45
CA ILE A 120 -7.64 0.63 7.37
C ILE A 120 -7.35 -0.79 6.85
N ASP A 121 -7.13 -1.75 7.73
CA ASP A 121 -6.85 -3.14 7.35
C ASP A 121 -8.03 -3.76 6.58
N GLU A 122 -9.27 -3.59 7.09
CA GLU A 122 -10.49 -4.08 6.42
C GLU A 122 -10.69 -3.39 5.05
N PHE A 123 -10.46 -2.08 4.99
CA PHE A 123 -10.53 -1.29 3.75
C PHE A 123 -9.51 -1.75 2.71
N LEU A 124 -8.25 -1.91 3.09
CA LEU A 124 -7.19 -2.32 2.17
C LEU A 124 -7.38 -3.76 1.70
N ALA A 125 -7.80 -4.67 2.58
CA ALA A 125 -8.13 -6.05 2.20
C ALA A 125 -9.22 -6.09 1.12
N PHE A 126 -10.28 -5.28 1.27
CA PHE A 126 -11.36 -5.20 0.28
C PHE A 126 -10.90 -4.61 -1.06
N VAL A 127 -10.17 -3.49 -1.03
CA VAL A 127 -9.75 -2.79 -2.24
C VAL A 127 -8.73 -3.60 -3.03
N LEU A 128 -7.75 -4.21 -2.35
CA LEU A 128 -6.66 -4.93 -3.00
C LEU A 128 -7.10 -6.29 -3.57
N ASP A 129 -8.18 -6.89 -3.07
CA ASP A 129 -8.78 -8.09 -3.67
C ASP A 129 -9.55 -7.79 -4.97
N SER A 130 -9.98 -6.54 -5.17
CA SER A 130 -10.75 -6.12 -6.36
C SER A 130 -9.83 -5.70 -7.51
N GLU A 131 -9.77 -6.49 -8.58
CA GLU A 131 -9.01 -6.15 -9.79
C GLU A 131 -9.44 -4.82 -10.44
N VAL A 132 -10.72 -4.46 -10.30
CA VAL A 132 -11.26 -3.21 -10.85
C VAL A 132 -10.80 -2.02 -10.00
N LEU A 133 -10.89 -2.11 -8.67
CA LEU A 133 -10.48 -1.02 -7.78
C LEU A 133 -8.96 -0.86 -7.73
N ARG A 134 -8.19 -1.93 -7.97
CA ARG A 134 -6.72 -1.85 -8.12
C ARG A 134 -6.29 -0.95 -9.29
N LYS A 135 -7.14 -0.80 -10.32
CA LYS A 135 -6.92 0.09 -11.47
C LYS A 135 -7.41 1.51 -11.24
N ALA A 136 -7.98 1.82 -10.09
CA ALA A 136 -8.45 3.16 -9.78
C ALA A 136 -7.28 4.14 -9.72
N ARG A 137 -7.39 5.22 -10.49
CA ARG A 137 -6.36 6.27 -10.57
C ARG A 137 -5.96 6.80 -9.20
N VAL A 138 -6.95 7.05 -8.34
CA VAL A 138 -6.70 7.55 -6.97
C VAL A 138 -5.95 6.57 -6.08
N LEU A 139 -6.07 5.26 -6.32
CA LEU A 139 -5.28 4.25 -5.62
C LEU A 139 -3.87 4.18 -6.17
N GLN A 140 -3.73 4.20 -7.49
CA GLN A 140 -2.44 4.20 -8.19
C GLN A 140 -1.59 5.41 -7.76
N GLU A 141 -2.15 6.62 -7.79
CA GLU A 141 -1.50 7.84 -7.29
C GLU A 141 -1.13 7.76 -5.80
N TRP A 142 -1.93 7.04 -4.98
CA TRP A 142 -1.62 6.87 -3.56
C TRP A 142 -0.44 5.92 -3.32
N VAL A 143 -0.35 4.82 -4.10
CA VAL A 143 0.75 3.83 -3.99
C VAL A 143 2.05 4.26 -4.67
N GLU A 144 2.04 5.29 -5.51
CA GLU A 144 3.28 5.85 -6.08
C GLU A 144 4.26 6.37 -5.02
N ARG A 145 3.75 6.67 -3.82
CA ARG A 145 4.57 7.07 -2.65
C ARG A 145 5.20 5.88 -1.92
N ALA A 146 4.91 4.65 -2.35
CA ALA A 146 5.44 3.46 -1.72
C ALA A 146 6.93 3.33 -1.97
N ILE A 147 7.66 3.00 -0.92
CA ILE A 147 9.08 2.66 -1.00
C ILE A 147 9.22 1.14 -0.86
N LEU A 148 10.20 0.56 -1.54
CA LEU A 148 10.64 -0.80 -1.20
C LEU A 148 11.09 -0.79 0.27
N PRO A 149 10.80 -1.84 1.05
CA PRO A 149 11.18 -1.85 2.45
C PRO A 149 12.68 -1.63 2.56
N LEU A 150 13.07 -0.79 3.51
CA LEU A 150 14.42 -0.82 4.03
C LEU A 150 14.70 -2.24 4.53
N PRO A 151 15.93 -2.78 4.37
CA PRO A 151 16.29 -4.07 4.92
C PRO A 151 15.87 -4.10 6.39
N ARG A 152 15.04 -5.07 6.76
CA ARG A 152 14.65 -5.23 8.17
C ARG A 152 15.94 -5.44 8.93
N THR A 153 16.20 -4.66 9.99
CA THR A 153 17.39 -4.82 10.83
C THR A 153 17.42 -6.25 11.36
N GLY A 154 18.14 -7.15 10.66
CA GLY A 154 18.08 -8.60 10.88
C GLY A 154 18.17 -9.46 9.59
N GLU A 155 17.86 -8.92 8.42
CA GLU A 155 18.07 -9.61 7.14
C GLU A 155 19.45 -9.22 6.58
N LYS A 156 20.40 -10.16 6.65
CA LYS A 156 21.71 -10.02 6.01
C LYS A 156 21.48 -9.91 4.51
N THR A 157 21.77 -8.75 3.93
CA THR A 157 22.00 -8.64 2.50
C THR A 157 23.17 -9.53 2.14
N CYS A 158 22.92 -10.59 1.35
CA CYS A 158 23.98 -11.28 0.64
C CYS A 158 24.50 -10.31 -0.43
N GLU A 159 25.44 -9.45 -0.03
CA GLU A 159 26.29 -8.78 -1.00
C GLU A 159 27.09 -9.86 -1.72
N ILE A 160 26.76 -10.06 -2.99
CA ILE A 160 27.57 -10.86 -3.90
C ILE A 160 28.91 -10.12 -4.00
N VAL A 161 29.90 -10.60 -3.26
CA VAL A 161 31.30 -10.23 -3.46
C VAL A 161 31.65 -10.67 -4.87
N ARG A 162 31.71 -9.72 -5.80
CA ARG A 162 32.47 -9.92 -7.04
C ARG A 162 33.93 -9.89 -6.61
N GLU A 163 34.52 -11.07 -6.41
CA GLU A 163 35.97 -11.21 -6.37
C GLU A 163 36.52 -10.65 -7.68
N GLY A 164 37.40 -9.67 -7.55
CA GLY A 164 38.12 -9.08 -8.66
C GLY A 164 39.14 -10.07 -9.21
N GLU A 165 39.15 -10.24 -10.52
CA GLU A 165 40.35 -10.65 -11.23
C GLU A 165 41.01 -9.38 -11.78
N GLU A 166 42.00 -8.87 -11.04
CA GLU A 166 43.02 -7.96 -11.56
C GLU A 166 44.39 -8.69 -11.55
N THR A 167 44.81 -9.08 -12.76
CA THR A 167 46.17 -8.96 -13.34
C THR A 167 47.44 -9.51 -12.65
N GLY A 168 48.24 -10.24 -13.46
CA GLY A 168 49.72 -10.42 -13.37
C GLY A 168 50.13 -11.68 -12.61
N TYR A 169 51.01 -12.59 -13.08
CA TYR A 169 52.25 -12.44 -13.85
C TYR A 169 52.58 -13.77 -14.57
N GLU A 170 53.03 -13.71 -15.83
CA GLU A 170 54.33 -14.24 -16.32
C GLU A 170 54.58 -13.76 -17.76
#